data_AF-A0A426YZK6-F1
#
_entry.id   AF-A0A426YZK6-F1
#
_cell.length_a   1.000
_cell.length_b   1.000
_cell.length_c   1.000
_cell.angle_alpha   90.00
_cell.angle_beta   90.00
_cell.angle_gamma   90.00
#
_symmetry.space_group_name_H-M   'P 1'
#
loop_
_entity.id
_entity.type
_entity.pdbx_description
1 polymer ?
#
loop_
_entity_poly.entity_id
_entity_poly.type
_entity_poly.pdbx_seq_one_letter_code
_entity_poly.pdbx_strand_id
1 'polypeptide(L)' 'MTEIATISAVQHRNLVKLYGCCVEGGKRLLVYEYLENKSLDQAIFGKSNLHLDWSTRSEICLGTARGLAYLHEESRV' A
#
# COMPACT_ATOMS: atom_id res chain seq x y z
N MET A 1 10.05 -5.17 -17.21
CA MET A 1 9.85 -6.48 -16.54
C MET A 1 10.51 -6.51 -15.17
N THR A 2 11.74 -6.00 -15.03
CA THR A 2 12.49 -5.92 -13.76
C THR A 2 11.74 -5.18 -12.65
N GLU A 3 11.22 -3.98 -12.92
CA GLU A 3 10.52 -3.16 -11.90
C GLU A 3 9.26 -3.84 -11.32
N ILE A 4 8.48 -4.54 -12.15
CA ILE A 4 7.30 -5.28 -11.69
C ILE A 4 7.70 -6.50 -10.87
N ALA A 5 8.76 -7.22 -11.27
CA ALA A 5 9.26 -8.35 -10.51
C ALA A 5 9.77 -7.93 -9.12
N THR A 6 10.47 -6.80 -9.03
CA THR A 6 10.91 -6.22 -7.76
C THR A 6 9.73 -5.79 -6.89
N ILE A 7 8.74 -5.08 -7.45
CA ILE A 7 7.54 -4.64 -6.69
C ILE A 7 6.67 -5.83 -6.26
N SER A 8 6.59 -6.90 -7.07
CA SER A 8 5.86 -8.12 -6.71
C SER A 8 6.53 -8.94 -5.59
N ALA A 9 7.83 -8.75 -5.35
CA ALA A 9 8.57 -9.45 -4.30
C ALA A 9 8.42 -8.79 -2.91
N VAL A 10 8.07 -7.50 -2.88
CA VAL A 10 7.87 -6.72 -1.65
C VAL A 10 6.61 -7.22 -0.93
N GLN A 11 6.79 -7.91 0.20
CA GLN A 11 5.69 -8.41 1.03
C GLN A 11 5.84 -7.90 2.47
N HIS A 12 5.01 -6.92 2.83
CA HIS A 12 4.99 -6.38 4.18
C HIS A 12 3.56 -6.03 4.59
N ARG A 13 3.21 -6.27 5.86
CA ARG A 13 1.86 -6.04 6.40
C ARG A 13 1.36 -4.59 6.31
N ASN A 14 2.26 -3.63 6.10
CA ASN A 14 1.96 -2.21 5.96
C ASN A 14 2.22 -1.68 4.54
N LEU A 15 2.30 -2.57 3.56
CA LEU A 15 2.40 -2.24 2.13
C LEU A 15 1.33 -3.01 1.38
N VAL A 16 0.66 -2.33 0.45
CA VAL A 16 -0.36 -2.96 -0.39
C VAL A 16 0.28 -4.02 -1.29
N LYS A 17 -0.25 -5.23 -1.26
CA LYS A 17 0.25 -6.34 -2.05
C LYS A 17 -0.11 -6.16 -3.52
N LEU A 18 0.89 -6.17 -4.40
CA LEU A 18 0.71 -6.29 -5.84
C LEU A 18 0.61 -7.77 -6.22
N TYR A 19 -0.53 -8.19 -6.74
CA TYR A 19 -0.72 -9.56 -7.25
C TYR A 19 -0.14 -9.75 -8.64
N GLY A 20 -0.11 -8.70 -9.46
CA GLY A 20 0.50 -8.76 -10.78
C GLY A 20 0.12 -7.59 -11.68
N CYS A 21 0.43 -7.73 -12.96
CA CYS A 21 0.11 -6.75 -13.98
C CYS A 21 -0.47 -7.43 -15.23
N CYS A 22 -1.27 -6.69 -15.98
CA CYS A 22 -1.60 -7.05 -17.36
C CYS A 22 -0.97 -6.02 -18.29
N VAL A 23 -0.20 -6.51 -19.26
CA VAL A 23 0.41 -5.70 -20.32
C VAL A 23 0.06 -6.36 -21.65
N GLU A 24 -1.02 -5.89 -22.26
CA GLU A 24 -1.53 -6.43 -23.52
C GLU A 24 -1.79 -5.30 -24.51
N GLY A 25 -1.08 -5.32 -25.64
CA GLY A 25 -1.10 -4.25 -26.63
C GLY A 25 -0.73 -2.89 -26.01
N GLY A 26 -1.66 -1.93 -26.06
CA GLY A 26 -1.52 -0.60 -25.46
C GLY A 26 -2.08 -0.46 -24.04
N LYS A 27 -2.66 -1.52 -23.45
CA LYS A 27 -3.27 -1.48 -22.12
C LYS A 27 -2.26 -1.92 -21.06
N ARG A 28 -2.16 -1.14 -19.98
CA ARG A 28 -1.33 -1.44 -18.82
C ARG A 28 -2.19 -1.38 -17.57
N LEU A 29 -2.33 -2.50 -16.86
CA LEU A 29 -3.13 -2.64 -15.65
C LEU A 29 -2.28 -3.22 -14.53
N LEU A 30 -2.56 -2.81 -13.30
CA LEU A 30 -1.97 -3.37 -12.09
C LEU A 30 -3.09 -3.95 -11.22
N VAL A 31 -2.84 -5.12 -10.67
CA VAL A 31 -3.79 -5.85 -9.84
C VAL A 31 -3.24 -5.88 -8.41
N TYR A 32 -3.93 -5.20 -7.50
CA TYR A 32 -3.58 -5.11 -6.08
C TYR A 32 -4.58 -5.86 -5.22
N GLU A 33 -4.22 -6.10 -3.96
CA GLU A 33 -5.23 -6.42 -2.96
C GLU A 33 -6.27 -5.30 -2.81
N TYR A 34 -7.50 -5.71 -2.49
CA TYR A 34 -8.59 -4.78 -2.28
C TYR A 34 -8.61 -4.31 -0.82
N LEU A 35 -8.64 -2.99 -0.64
CA LEU A 35 -8.70 -2.35 0.67
C LEU A 35 -10.08 -1.68 0.84
N GLU A 36 -10.92 -2.26 1.69
CA GLU A 36 -12.33 -1.87 1.85
C GLU A 36 -12.51 -0.44 2.39
N ASN A 37 -11.58 0.02 3.22
CA ASN A 37 -11.68 1.30 3.94
C ASN A 37 -11.23 2.52 3.11
N LYS A 38 -10.96 2.33 1.81
CA LYS A 38 -10.45 3.38 0.90
C LYS A 38 -9.17 4.03 1.44
N SER A 39 -8.85 5.21 0.94
CA SER A 39 -7.64 5.93 1.30
C SER A 39 -7.77 6.67 2.63
N LEU A 40 -6.63 6.82 3.32
CA LEU A 40 -6.57 7.46 4.64
C LEU A 40 -6.99 8.94 4.60
N ASP A 41 -6.74 9.67 3.51
CA ASP A 41 -7.20 11.05 3.36
C ASP A 41 -8.74 11.14 3.36
N GLN A 42 -9.43 10.17 2.77
CA GLN A 42 -10.89 10.11 2.83
C GLN A 42 -11.38 9.79 4.23
N ALA A 43 -10.64 8.95 4.97
CA ALA A 43 -10.95 8.64 6.36
C ALA A 43 -10.74 9.85 7.29
N ILE A 44 -9.69 10.66 7.07
CA ILE A 44 -9.34 11.81 7.92
C ILE A 44 -10.11 13.09 7.55
N PHE A 45 -10.21 13.39 6.24
CA PHE A 45 -10.72 14.67 5.74
C PHE A 45 -12.00 14.54 4.91
N GLY A 46 -12.34 13.32 4.47
CA GLY A 46 -13.53 13.06 3.67
C GLY A 46 -14.79 12.89 4.51
N LYS A 47 -15.92 12.69 3.82
CA LYS A 47 -17.21 12.31 4.43
C LYS A 47 -17.25 10.81 4.76
N SER A 48 -16.26 10.34 5.52
CA SER A 48 -16.25 8.96 6.01
C SER A 48 -16.95 8.86 7.36
N ASN A 49 -17.59 7.73 7.62
CA ASN A 49 -18.10 7.39 8.95
C ASN A 49 -17.06 6.65 9.80
N LEU A 50 -15.78 6.61 9.35
CA LEU A 50 -14.72 5.93 10.07
C LEU A 50 -14.29 6.80 11.26
N HIS A 51 -14.48 6.28 12.46
CA HIS A 51 -13.97 6.91 13.67
C HIS A 51 -12.53 6.48 13.90
N LEU A 52 -11.58 7.37 13.65
CA LEU A 52 -10.18 7.17 13.96
C LEU A 52 -9.87 7.80 15.32
N ASP A 53 -9.93 6.99 16.38
CA ASP A 53 -9.50 7.43 17.71
C ASP A 53 -7.97 7.62 17.76
N TRP A 54 -7.47 8.17 18.88
CA TRP A 54 -6.05 8.46 19.00
C TRP A 54 -5.17 7.20 18.90
N SER A 55 -5.61 6.09 19.51
CA SER A 55 -4.88 4.82 19.47
C SER A 55 -4.73 4.34 18.03
N THR A 56 -5.82 4.30 17.27
CA THR A 56 -5.85 3.90 15.85
C THR A 56 -4.94 4.80 15.02
N ARG A 57 -4.98 6.12 15.23
CA ARG A 57 -4.08 7.06 14.53
C ARG A 57 -2.61 6.78 14.82
N SER A 58 -2.27 6.51 16.07
CA SER A 58 -0.91 6.14 16.47
C SER A 58 -0.45 4.85 15.79
N GLU A 59 -1.32 3.84 15.70
CA GLU A 59 -1.02 2.59 15.00
C GLU A 59 -0.84 2.79 13.49
N ILE A 60 -1.65 3.64 12.87
CA ILE A 60 -1.50 4.01 11.46
C ILE A 60 -0.13 4.66 11.21
N CYS A 61 0.25 5.67 12.00
CA CYS A 61 1.56 6.32 11.87
C CYS A 61 2.72 5.34 12.03
N LEU A 62 2.66 4.47 13.05
CA LEU A 62 3.68 3.45 13.27
C LEU A 62 3.73 2.43 12.13
N GLY A 63 2.57 2.00 11.63
CA GLY A 63 2.46 1.11 10.48
C GLY A 63 3.08 1.72 9.22
N THR A 64 2.78 2.98 8.92
CA THR A 64 3.39 3.72 7.80
C THR A 64 4.90 3.79 7.95
N ALA A 65 5.42 4.13 9.14
CA ALA A 65 6.86 4.17 9.39
C ALA A 65 7.52 2.80 9.17
N ARG A 66 6.90 1.71 9.62
CA ARG A 66 7.39 0.33 9.39
C ARG A 66 7.41 -0.02 7.90
N GLY A 67 6.36 0.31 7.16
CA GLY A 67 6.31 0.09 5.71
C GLY A 67 7.41 0.86 4.97
N LEU A 68 7.64 2.12 5.34
CA LEU A 68 8.72 2.94 4.78
C LEU A 68 10.11 2.38 5.13
N ALA A 69 10.32 1.95 6.37
CA ALA A 69 11.58 1.33 6.79
C ALA A 69 11.87 0.05 6.00
N TYR A 70 10.87 -0.82 5.83
CA TYR A 70 11.01 -2.03 5.00
C TYR A 70 11.38 -1.70 3.55
N LEU A 71 10.69 -0.73 2.93
CA LEU A 71 11.05 -0.29 1.57
C LEU A 71 12.47 0.26 1.50
N HIS A 72 12.91 0.99 2.51
CA HIS A 72 14.26 1.54 2.56
C HIS A 72 15.33 0.43 2.65
N GLU A 73 15.08 -0.59 3.46
CA GLU A 73 16.01 -1.71 3.67
C GLU A 73 16.09 -2.64 2.44
N GLU A 74 14.95 -2.95 1.81
CA GLU A 74 14.85 -3.80 0.59
C GLU A 74 15.17 -3.03 -0.71
N SER A 75 15.23 -1.70 -0.70
CA SER A 75 15.68 -0.91 -1.86
C SER A 75 17.16 -1.06 -2.20
N ARG A 76 17.92 -1.80 -1.38
CA ARG A 76 19.35 -2.07 -1.58
C ARG A 76 19.63 -3.32 -2.43
N VAL A 77 18.60 -3.95 -3.01
CA VAL A 77 18.72 -5.07 -3.96
C VAL A 77 18.84 -4.55 -5.39
#